data_AF-A0AA96LBI4-F1
#
_entry.id   AF-A0AA96LBI4-F1
#
_cell.length_a   1.000
_cell.length_b   1.000
_cell.length_c   1.000
_cell.angle_alpha   90.00
_cell.angle_beta   90.00
_cell.angle_gamma   90.00
#
_symmetry.space_group_name_H-M   'P 1'
#
loop_
_entity.id
_entity.type
_entity.pdbx_description
1 polymer ?
#
loop_
_entity_poly.entity_id
_entity_poly.type
_entity_poly.pdbx_seq_one_letter_code
_entity_poly.pdbx_strand_id
1 'polypeptide(L)'
;MNTQTMKGGPNASVQALVLDLDGTLLDSCKEVSERNLQALMSAYRQGWKIIIATARPPRSVKELLPEDLLQAASFVYYNGAYVHCPHTGLTEHYAIPPEISLKVLEFWEQNGLDGTLCLEDRDAWYSLSAESDPAFYHSHFVPLVVSMDELKKLSATKLLLTNSRRTDLLEEAFREQLSLVVTDRASWSS
;
A
#
# COMPACT_ATOMS: atom_id res chain seq x y z
N MET A 1 -21.19 -9.69 29.29
CA MET A 1 -20.25 -8.55 29.20
C MET A 1 -18.98 -8.94 29.93
N ASN A 2 -17.87 -9.13 29.22
CA ASN A 2 -16.56 -9.32 29.82
C ASN A 2 -15.51 -8.84 28.82
N THR A 3 -15.23 -7.54 28.81
CA THR A 3 -14.10 -6.97 28.10
C THR A 3 -12.92 -6.88 29.08
N GLN A 4 -12.07 -7.90 29.04
CA GLN A 4 -10.80 -7.88 29.76
C GLN A 4 -9.89 -6.86 29.07
N THR A 5 -9.75 -5.68 29.66
CA THR A 5 -8.73 -4.71 29.26
C THR A 5 -7.40 -5.22 29.77
N MET A 6 -6.50 -5.60 28.85
CA MET A 6 -5.10 -5.88 29.17
C MET A 6 -4.47 -4.58 29.70
N LYS A 7 -4.31 -4.46 31.02
CA LYS A 7 -3.49 -3.41 31.64
C LYS A 7 -2.02 -3.82 31.47
N GLY A 8 -1.31 -3.16 30.57
CA GLY A 8 0.15 -3.26 30.48
C GLY A 8 0.81 -2.90 31.81
N GLY A 9 1.82 -3.67 32.21
CA GLY A 9 2.54 -3.49 33.48
C GLY A 9 3.28 -2.14 33.60
N PRO A 10 3.65 -1.71 34.81
CA PRO A 10 4.00 -0.33 35.13
C PRO A 10 5.44 0.08 34.79
N ASN A 11 6.00 -0.32 33.63
CA ASN A 11 7.32 0.17 33.23
C ASN A 11 7.69 0.05 31.73
N ALA A 12 6.74 -0.19 30.83
CA ALA A 12 6.97 0.01 29.41
C ALA A 12 6.41 1.39 29.03
N SER A 13 7.25 2.42 28.97
CA SER A 13 6.86 3.67 28.32
C SER A 13 6.62 3.34 26.84
N VAL A 14 5.36 3.35 26.40
CA VAL A 14 5.05 3.25 24.97
C VAL A 14 5.67 4.48 24.29
N GLN A 15 6.56 4.24 23.34
CA GLN A 15 7.31 5.29 22.64
C GLN A 15 6.91 5.43 21.17
N ALA A 16 6.06 4.52 20.66
CA ALA A 16 5.59 4.55 19.29
C ALA A 16 4.18 3.96 19.14
N LEU A 17 3.41 4.49 18.19
CA LEU A 17 2.14 3.97 17.69
C LEU A 17 2.32 3.59 16.23
N VAL A 18 2.03 2.34 15.89
CA VAL A 18 2.02 1.83 14.52
C VAL A 18 0.58 1.51 14.14
N LEU A 19 0.08 2.10 13.07
CA LEU A 19 -1.33 2.07 12.71
C LEU A 19 -1.50 1.68 11.25
N ASP A 20 -2.40 0.74 11.01
CA ASP A 20 -2.96 0.54 9.67
C ASP A 20 -3.95 1.66 9.31
N LEU A 21 -4.21 1.83 8.01
CA LEU A 21 -5.19 2.79 7.51
C LEU A 21 -6.57 2.18 7.36
N ASP A 22 -6.74 1.26 6.41
CA ASP A 22 -8.06 0.76 6.01
C ASP A 22 -8.66 -0.15 7.07
N GLY A 23 -9.84 0.20 7.58
CA GLY A 23 -10.49 -0.58 8.65
C GLY A 23 -9.84 -0.42 10.03
N THR A 24 -8.88 0.50 10.17
CA THR A 24 -8.24 0.85 11.45
C THR A 24 -8.33 2.34 11.73
N LEU A 25 -7.54 3.17 11.03
CA LEU A 25 -7.52 4.62 11.26
C LEU A 25 -8.63 5.34 10.50
N LEU A 26 -8.92 4.88 9.29
CA LEU A 26 -9.96 5.41 8.42
C LEU A 26 -11.31 4.74 8.72
N ASP A 27 -12.36 5.55 8.76
CA ASP A 27 -13.72 5.05 8.87
C ASP A 27 -14.28 4.57 7.51
N SER A 28 -15.57 4.22 7.49
CA SER A 28 -16.26 3.78 6.26
C SER A 28 -16.32 4.86 5.18
N CYS A 29 -16.20 6.14 5.55
CA CYS A 29 -16.16 7.27 4.64
C CYS A 29 -14.73 7.58 4.16
N LYS A 30 -13.74 6.75 4.54
CA LYS A 30 -12.31 6.96 4.26
C LYS A 30 -11.75 8.23 4.90
N GLU A 31 -12.31 8.64 6.03
CA GLU A 31 -11.87 9.82 6.77
C GLU A 31 -11.24 9.45 8.12
N VAL A 32 -10.32 10.29 8.59
CA VAL A 32 -9.79 10.20 9.96
C VAL A 32 -10.74 10.96 10.87
N SER A 33 -11.39 10.28 11.81
CA SER A 33 -12.26 10.96 12.77
C SER A 33 -11.51 11.99 13.61
N GLU A 34 -12.19 13.08 13.98
CA GLU A 34 -11.62 14.14 14.83
C GLU A 34 -11.07 13.57 16.15
N ARG A 35 -11.78 12.61 16.74
CA ARG A 35 -11.34 11.92 17.95
C ARG A 35 -9.99 11.22 17.76
N ASN A 36 -9.82 10.50 16.65
CA ASN A 36 -8.57 9.79 16.36
C ASN A 36 -7.44 10.78 16.08
N LEU A 37 -7.71 11.82 15.29
CA LEU A 37 -6.72 12.86 15.01
C LEU A 37 -6.22 13.53 16.29
N GLN A 38 -7.12 13.95 17.20
CA GLN A 38 -6.73 14.57 18.46
C GLN A 38 -5.92 13.63 19.36
N ALA A 39 -6.28 12.34 19.40
CA ALA A 39 -5.53 11.36 20.16
C ALA A 39 -4.09 11.19 19.63
N LEU A 40 -3.93 11.08 18.31
CA LEU A 40 -2.63 10.95 17.66
C LEU A 40 -1.76 12.19 17.86
N MET A 41 -2.33 13.37 17.67
CA MET A 41 -1.60 14.63 17.86
C MET A 41 -1.23 14.85 19.34
N SER A 42 -2.07 14.43 20.28
CA SER A 42 -1.73 14.45 21.71
C SER A 42 -0.55 13.52 22.03
N ALA A 43 -0.55 12.30 21.49
CA ALA A 43 0.56 11.36 21.66
C ALA A 43 1.86 11.90 21.02
N TYR A 44 1.77 12.45 19.81
CA TYR A 44 2.91 13.07 19.14
C TYR A 44 3.52 14.22 19.97
N ARG A 45 2.69 15.10 20.53
CA ARG A 45 3.14 16.19 21.42
C ARG A 45 3.78 15.69 22.72
N GLN A 46 3.43 14.49 23.17
CA GLN A 46 4.09 13.81 24.30
C GLN A 46 5.40 13.10 23.92
N GLY A 47 5.84 13.24 22.66
CA GLY A 47 7.10 12.68 22.15
C GLY A 47 6.99 11.28 21.57
N TRP A 48 5.77 10.73 21.44
CA TRP A 48 5.56 9.41 20.86
C TRP A 48 5.74 9.48 19.35
N LYS A 49 6.30 8.42 18.76
CA LYS A 49 6.43 8.30 17.31
C LYS A 49 5.12 7.79 16.72
N ILE A 50 4.61 8.43 15.68
CA ILE A 50 3.44 7.97 14.94
C ILE A 50 3.94 7.35 13.64
N ILE A 51 3.57 6.11 13.37
CA ILE A 51 3.95 5.36 12.18
C ILE A 51 2.67 4.85 11.52
N ILE A 52 2.45 5.25 10.27
CA ILE A 52 1.38 4.73 9.42
C ILE A 52 1.96 3.60 8.56
N ALA A 53 1.42 2.39 8.69
CA ALA A 53 1.83 1.23 7.89
C ALA A 53 0.66 0.78 7.02
N THR A 54 0.82 0.74 5.70
CA THR A 54 -0.29 0.52 4.77
C THR A 54 0.15 -0.16 3.47
N ALA A 55 -0.79 -0.85 2.82
CA ALA A 55 -0.63 -1.36 1.46
C ALA A 55 -0.65 -0.26 0.39
N ARG A 56 -1.10 0.96 0.75
CA ARG A 56 -1.31 2.08 -0.16
C ARG A 56 -0.01 2.73 -0.62
N PRO A 57 0.00 3.31 -1.84
CA PRO A 57 1.07 4.18 -2.30
C PRO A 57 1.06 5.54 -1.58
N PRO A 58 2.19 6.27 -1.53
CA PRO A 58 2.28 7.60 -0.91
C PRO A 58 1.21 8.59 -1.36
N ARG A 59 0.92 8.68 -2.66
CA ARG A 59 -0.08 9.58 -3.23
C ARG A 59 -1.49 9.35 -2.68
N SER A 60 -1.86 8.09 -2.47
CA SER A 60 -3.17 7.77 -1.88
C SER A 60 -3.21 8.15 -0.41
N VAL A 61 -2.12 7.95 0.34
CA VAL A 61 -2.04 8.36 1.75
C VAL A 61 -2.13 9.88 1.89
N LYS A 62 -1.48 10.62 0.99
CA LYS A 62 -1.51 12.09 0.98
C LYS A 62 -2.90 12.67 0.78
N GLU A 63 -3.77 12.01 0.01
CA GLU A 63 -5.16 12.44 -0.17
C GLU A 63 -6.05 12.09 1.04
N LEU A 64 -5.76 10.99 1.73
CA LEU A 64 -6.60 10.46 2.79
C LEU A 64 -6.31 11.05 4.17
N LEU A 65 -5.08 11.49 4.41
CA LEU A 65 -4.68 11.96 5.73
C LEU A 65 -4.68 13.50 5.82
N PRO A 66 -5.16 14.06 6.94
CA PRO A 66 -5.00 15.47 7.24
C PRO A 66 -3.52 15.89 7.26
N GLU A 67 -3.26 17.12 6.81
CA GLU A 67 -1.90 17.70 6.72
C GLU A 67 -1.13 17.63 8.04
N ASP A 68 -1.79 17.92 9.17
CA ASP A 68 -1.18 17.84 10.51
C ASP A 68 -0.64 16.43 10.82
N LEU A 69 -1.38 15.39 10.42
CA LEU A 69 -0.97 14.00 10.62
C LEU A 69 0.13 13.61 9.62
N LEU A 70 0.07 14.12 8.39
CA LEU A 70 1.11 13.90 7.39
C LEU A 70 2.48 14.39 7.87
N GLN A 71 2.51 15.56 8.52
CA GLN A 71 3.74 16.14 9.07
C GLN A 71 4.22 15.42 10.33
N ALA A 72 3.31 14.90 11.16
CA ALA A 72 3.66 14.23 12.41
C ALA A 72 4.15 12.78 12.20
N ALA A 73 3.64 12.08 11.19
CA ALA A 73 3.85 10.65 11.02
C ALA A 73 5.15 10.29 10.26
N SER A 74 5.56 9.03 10.42
CA SER A 74 6.44 8.31 9.50
C SER A 74 5.63 7.23 8.78
N PHE A 75 6.13 6.74 7.66
CA PHE A 75 5.33 5.91 6.77
C PHE A 75 6.03 4.64 6.34
N VAL A 76 5.25 3.58 6.29
CA VAL A 76 5.59 2.27 5.73
C VAL A 76 4.54 1.96 4.67
N TYR A 77 4.87 2.19 3.42
CA TYR A 77 4.00 1.99 2.26
C TYR A 77 4.19 0.62 1.62
N TYR A 78 3.27 0.26 0.72
CA TYR A 78 3.34 -0.96 -0.09
C TYR A 78 3.65 -2.22 0.74
N ASN A 79 2.98 -2.39 1.88
CA ASN A 79 3.18 -3.53 2.80
C ASN A 79 4.64 -3.68 3.29
N GLY A 80 5.35 -2.58 3.45
CA GLY A 80 6.75 -2.59 3.92
C GLY A 80 7.79 -2.43 2.82
N ALA A 81 7.41 -2.48 1.55
CA ALA A 81 8.36 -2.34 0.45
C ALA A 81 8.95 -0.93 0.33
N TYR A 82 8.32 0.09 0.92
CA TYR A 82 8.87 1.45 0.93
C TYR A 82 8.66 2.13 2.27
N VAL A 83 9.75 2.55 2.92
CA VAL A 83 9.74 3.21 4.23
C VAL A 83 10.24 4.63 4.07
N HIS A 84 9.53 5.58 4.67
CA HIS A 84 9.90 6.98 4.67
C HIS A 84 9.68 7.60 6.06
N CYS A 85 10.75 8.12 6.67
CA CYS A 85 10.70 8.85 7.92
C CYS A 85 11.21 10.27 7.70
N PRO A 86 10.33 11.28 7.60
CA PRO A 86 10.75 12.66 7.37
C PRO A 86 11.56 13.25 8.54
N HIS A 87 11.34 12.74 9.76
CA HIS A 87 12.01 13.21 10.98
C HIS A 87 13.49 12.85 11.07
N THR A 88 13.91 11.78 10.39
CA THR A 88 15.31 11.32 10.36
C THR A 88 15.93 11.39 8.97
N GLY A 89 15.11 11.60 7.93
CA GLY A 89 15.51 11.48 6.53
C GLY A 89 15.63 10.03 6.04
N LEU A 90 15.33 9.03 6.87
CA LEU A 90 15.39 7.62 6.48
C LEU A 90 14.44 7.36 5.32
N THR A 91 14.98 6.77 4.25
CA THR A 91 14.20 6.29 3.11
C THR A 91 14.77 4.95 2.69
N GLU A 92 13.99 3.89 2.81
CA GLU A 92 14.37 2.51 2.45
C GLU A 92 13.40 1.99 1.40
N HIS A 93 13.91 1.27 0.40
CA HIS A 93 13.10 0.70 -0.68
C HIS A 93 13.53 -0.74 -0.96
N TYR A 94 12.57 -1.65 -0.85
CA TYR A 94 12.73 -3.08 -1.10
C TYR A 94 11.94 -3.45 -2.35
N ALA A 95 12.56 -3.27 -3.52
CA ALA A 95 11.96 -3.61 -4.80
C ALA A 95 11.80 -5.14 -4.97
N ILE A 96 10.81 -5.54 -5.76
CA ILE A 96 10.79 -6.88 -6.36
C ILE A 96 12.05 -7.01 -7.23
N PRO A 97 12.86 -8.08 -7.06
CA PRO A 97 14.07 -8.25 -7.85
C PRO A 97 13.77 -8.17 -9.36
N PRO A 98 14.55 -7.41 -10.15
CA PRO A 98 14.26 -7.17 -11.57
C PRO A 98 14.09 -8.46 -12.39
N GLU A 99 14.83 -9.50 -12.05
CA GLU A 99 14.72 -10.82 -12.69
C GLU A 99 13.38 -11.51 -12.41
N ILE A 100 12.77 -11.25 -11.26
CA ILE A 100 11.45 -11.80 -10.90
C ILE A 100 10.35 -10.98 -11.55
N SER A 101 10.44 -9.64 -11.50
CA SER A 101 9.46 -8.78 -12.17
C SER A 101 9.44 -9.05 -13.67
N LEU A 102 10.61 -9.16 -14.31
CA LEU A 102 10.72 -9.52 -15.73
C LEU A 102 10.02 -10.85 -16.04
N LYS A 103 10.27 -11.91 -15.25
CA LYS A 103 9.61 -13.21 -15.43
C LYS A 103 8.09 -13.10 -15.33
N VAL A 104 7.57 -12.30 -14.40
CA VAL A 104 6.11 -12.10 -14.26
C VAL A 104 5.54 -11.39 -15.50
N LEU A 105 6.22 -10.33 -15.98
CA LEU A 105 5.79 -9.58 -17.16
C LEU A 105 5.81 -10.46 -18.43
N GLU A 106 6.87 -11.25 -18.63
CA GLU A 106 6.99 -12.19 -19.74
C GLU A 106 5.96 -13.32 -19.65
N PHE A 107 5.73 -13.86 -18.45
CA PHE A 107 4.73 -14.89 -18.23
C PHE A 107 3.32 -14.38 -18.56
N TRP A 108 2.99 -13.16 -18.16
CA TRP A 108 1.71 -12.53 -18.47
C TRP A 108 1.51 -12.39 -19.99
N GLU A 109 2.54 -11.93 -20.71
CA GLU A 109 2.53 -11.76 -22.16
C GLU A 109 2.41 -13.10 -22.91
N GLN A 110 3.19 -14.11 -22.53
CA GLN A 110 3.24 -15.41 -23.20
C GLN A 110 1.97 -16.24 -22.99
N ASN A 111 1.32 -16.10 -21.84
CA ASN A 111 0.10 -16.85 -21.52
C ASN A 111 -1.19 -16.12 -21.88
N GLY A 112 -1.09 -14.89 -22.43
CA GLY A 112 -2.25 -14.11 -22.85
C GLY A 112 -3.25 -13.87 -21.73
N LEU A 113 -2.76 -13.54 -20.53
CA LEU A 113 -3.62 -13.32 -19.36
C LEU A 113 -4.51 -12.10 -19.57
N ASP A 114 -5.76 -12.20 -19.12
CA ASP A 114 -6.73 -11.11 -19.16
C ASP A 114 -6.51 -10.10 -18.02
N GLY A 115 -7.12 -8.93 -18.15
CA GLY A 115 -7.06 -7.86 -17.15
C GLY A 115 -6.02 -6.77 -17.45
N THR A 116 -5.78 -5.92 -16.45
CA THR A 116 -4.88 -4.76 -16.55
C THR A 116 -3.67 -4.99 -15.66
N LEU A 117 -2.49 -4.96 -16.27
CA LEU A 117 -1.21 -5.07 -15.58
C LEU A 117 -0.66 -3.68 -15.26
N CYS A 118 -0.39 -3.45 -13.97
CA CYS A 118 0.11 -2.21 -13.42
C CYS A 118 1.41 -2.46 -12.64
N LEU A 119 2.35 -1.51 -12.73
CA LEU A 119 3.60 -1.49 -11.98
C LEU A 119 3.70 -0.19 -11.19
N GLU A 120 4.04 -0.29 -9.91
CA GLU A 120 4.30 0.84 -9.02
C GLU A 120 5.81 0.94 -8.73
N ASP A 121 6.39 2.14 -8.81
CA ASP A 121 7.76 2.46 -8.35
C ASP A 121 7.73 3.70 -7.46
N ARG A 122 7.87 3.54 -6.13
CA ARG A 122 8.05 4.64 -5.17
C ARG A 122 7.14 5.86 -5.39
N ASP A 123 5.87 5.58 -5.70
CA ASP A 123 4.77 6.54 -5.98
C ASP A 123 4.49 6.87 -7.45
N ALA A 124 5.36 6.46 -8.38
CA ALA A 124 5.04 6.43 -9.80
C ALA A 124 4.22 5.18 -10.13
N TRP A 125 3.26 5.34 -11.05
CA TRP A 125 2.38 4.27 -11.49
C TRP A 125 2.41 4.15 -13.00
N TYR A 126 2.63 2.93 -13.49
CA TYR A 126 2.75 2.60 -14.89
C TYR A 126 1.74 1.51 -15.27
N SER A 127 1.21 1.59 -16.48
CA SER A 127 0.28 0.61 -17.04
C SER A 127 0.48 0.48 -18.54
N LEU A 128 0.04 -0.65 -19.12
CA LEU A 128 -0.01 -0.84 -20.56
C LEU A 128 -1.20 -0.12 -21.22
N SER A 129 -2.19 0.30 -20.43
CA SER A 129 -3.35 1.05 -20.91
C SER A 129 -3.77 2.15 -19.93
N ALA A 130 -4.49 3.14 -20.45
CA ALA A 130 -5.09 4.20 -19.64
C ALA A 130 -6.34 3.73 -18.86
N GLU A 131 -6.81 2.51 -19.10
CA GLU A 131 -7.99 1.97 -18.43
C GLU A 131 -7.63 1.62 -16.98
N SER A 132 -8.10 2.44 -16.05
CA SER A 132 -8.01 2.18 -14.62
C SER A 132 -9.36 1.67 -14.11
N ASP A 133 -9.35 0.56 -13.37
CA ASP A 133 -10.49 0.10 -12.59
C ASP A 133 -10.91 1.12 -11.49
N PRO A 134 -12.04 1.83 -11.62
CA PRO A 134 -12.43 2.85 -10.65
C PRO A 134 -12.67 2.30 -9.24
N ALA A 135 -12.81 0.97 -9.07
CA ALA A 135 -12.90 0.34 -7.75
C ALA A 135 -11.56 0.27 -7.00
N PHE A 136 -10.44 0.34 -7.72
CA PHE A 136 -9.09 0.30 -7.13
C PHE A 136 -8.37 1.65 -7.22
N TYR A 137 -8.82 2.54 -8.12
CA TYR A 137 -8.08 3.75 -8.47
C TYR A 137 -8.96 5.00 -8.28
N HIS A 138 -8.49 5.90 -7.40
CA HIS A 138 -9.13 7.19 -7.17
C HIS A 138 -9.08 8.04 -8.44
N SER A 139 -10.16 8.77 -8.75
CA SER A 139 -10.34 9.52 -10.02
C SER A 139 -9.29 10.61 -10.31
N HIS A 140 -8.39 10.89 -9.36
CA HIS A 140 -7.35 11.92 -9.47
C HIS A 140 -5.99 11.37 -9.91
N PHE A 141 -5.78 10.05 -9.89
CA PHE A 141 -4.54 9.44 -10.34
C PHE A 141 -4.76 8.64 -11.61
N VAL A 142 -3.93 8.90 -12.61
CA VAL A 142 -3.90 8.17 -13.87
C VAL A 142 -2.52 7.54 -14.04
N PRO A 143 -2.43 6.31 -14.59
CA PRO A 143 -1.14 5.69 -14.84
C PRO A 143 -0.41 6.41 -15.96
N LEU A 144 0.91 6.39 -15.89
CA LEU A 144 1.76 6.62 -17.05
C LEU A 144 1.63 5.42 -17.98
N VAL A 145 1.04 5.64 -19.15
CA VAL A 145 0.91 4.59 -20.16
C VAL A 145 2.25 4.38 -20.83
N VAL A 146 2.76 3.15 -20.75
CA VAL A 146 4.06 2.76 -21.30
C VAL A 146 3.94 1.45 -22.08
N SER A 147 4.87 1.23 -22.99
CA SER A 147 5.00 -0.06 -23.69
C SER A 147 5.48 -1.17 -22.76
N MET A 148 5.26 -2.43 -23.16
CA MET A 148 5.80 -3.59 -22.44
C MET A 148 7.33 -3.53 -22.31
N ASP A 149 8.02 -3.09 -23.36
CA ASP A 149 9.49 -2.96 -23.36
C ASP A 149 10.01 -1.87 -22.41
N GLU A 150 9.21 -0.82 -22.18
CA GLU A 150 9.52 0.19 -21.16
C GLU A 150 9.22 -0.35 -19.77
N LEU A 151 8.08 -1.02 -19.57
CA LEU A 151 7.67 -1.61 -18.31
C LEU A 151 8.71 -2.61 -17.77
N LYS A 152 9.27 -3.46 -18.65
CA LYS A 152 10.32 -4.44 -18.34
C LYS A 152 11.63 -3.82 -17.84
N LYS A 153 11.84 -2.51 -18.03
CA LYS A 153 13.06 -1.79 -17.60
C LYS A 153 12.88 -1.06 -16.26
N LEU A 154 11.67 -1.02 -15.73
CA LEU A 154 11.35 -0.30 -14.50
C LEU A 154 11.62 -1.15 -13.25
N SER A 155 11.94 -0.48 -12.15
CA SER A 155 12.00 -1.10 -10.82
C SER A 155 10.59 -1.25 -10.27
N ALA A 156 10.18 -2.45 -9.89
CA ALA A 156 8.85 -2.67 -9.33
C ALA A 156 8.88 -2.67 -7.80
N THR A 157 8.24 -1.70 -7.16
CA THR A 157 7.87 -1.78 -5.73
C THR A 157 6.70 -2.75 -5.54
N LYS A 158 5.73 -2.72 -6.46
CA LYS A 158 4.55 -3.59 -6.45
C LYS A 158 4.07 -3.85 -7.87
N LEU A 159 3.64 -5.09 -8.11
CA LEU A 159 2.90 -5.46 -9.32
C LEU A 159 1.43 -5.65 -8.95
N LEU A 160 0.55 -5.13 -9.79
CA LEU A 160 -0.90 -5.19 -9.62
C LEU A 160 -1.51 -5.76 -10.90
N LEU A 161 -2.33 -6.79 -10.76
CA LEU A 161 -3.15 -7.31 -11.84
C LEU A 161 -4.61 -7.16 -11.44
N THR A 162 -5.36 -6.36 -12.18
CA THR A 162 -6.79 -6.15 -11.93
C THR A 162 -7.62 -6.76 -13.05
N ASN A 163 -8.88 -7.10 -12.74
CA ASN A 163 -9.84 -7.67 -13.71
C ASN A 163 -9.39 -8.95 -14.42
N SER A 164 -8.43 -9.70 -13.86
CA SER A 164 -8.05 -11.01 -14.39
C SER A 164 -8.91 -12.12 -13.81
N ARG A 165 -9.30 -13.08 -14.65
CA ARG A 165 -9.99 -14.31 -14.24
C ARG A 165 -9.03 -15.46 -14.00
N ARG A 166 -7.73 -15.27 -14.30
CA ARG A 166 -6.70 -16.31 -14.34
C ARG A 166 -5.55 -16.02 -13.39
N THR A 167 -5.87 -15.56 -12.17
CA THR A 167 -4.87 -15.33 -11.12
C THR A 167 -4.24 -16.64 -10.62
N ASP A 168 -4.93 -17.77 -10.80
CA ASP A 168 -4.46 -19.12 -10.49
C ASP A 168 -3.13 -19.46 -11.15
N LEU A 169 -2.95 -19.08 -12.42
CA LEU A 169 -1.72 -19.35 -13.17
C LEU A 169 -0.52 -18.59 -12.61
N LEU A 170 -0.73 -17.35 -12.15
CA LEU A 170 0.32 -16.54 -11.55
C LEU A 170 0.66 -17.02 -10.14
N GLU A 171 -0.34 -17.39 -9.35
CA GLU A 171 -0.11 -17.98 -8.04
C GLU A 171 0.70 -19.27 -8.15
N GLU A 172 0.31 -20.19 -9.04
CA GLU A 172 1.03 -21.45 -9.24
C GLU A 172 2.49 -21.21 -9.67
N ALA A 173 2.71 -20.26 -10.59
CA ALA A 173 4.04 -19.98 -11.11
C ALA A 173 4.96 -19.23 -10.12
N PHE A 174 4.42 -18.37 -9.25
CA PHE A 174 5.23 -17.41 -8.49
C PHE A 174 5.05 -17.42 -6.97
N ARG A 175 4.17 -18.26 -6.38
CA ARG A 175 3.94 -18.32 -4.92
C ARG A 175 5.18 -18.58 -4.05
N GLU A 176 6.20 -19.22 -4.60
CA GLU A 176 7.45 -19.50 -3.87
C GLU A 176 8.44 -18.33 -3.92
N GLN A 177 8.27 -17.40 -4.87
CA GLN A 177 9.17 -16.28 -5.12
C GLN A 177 8.56 -14.93 -4.70
N LEU A 178 7.23 -14.83 -4.65
CA LEU A 178 6.49 -13.61 -4.34
C LEU A 178 5.44 -13.84 -3.26
N SER A 179 5.20 -12.80 -2.45
CA SER A 179 4.00 -12.72 -1.63
C SER A 179 2.83 -12.24 -2.49
N LEU A 180 2.05 -13.17 -3.03
CA LEU A 180 0.84 -12.86 -3.78
C LEU A 180 -0.33 -12.65 -2.82
N VAL A 181 -1.09 -11.58 -3.04
CA VAL A 181 -2.35 -11.30 -2.36
C VAL A 181 -3.43 -11.20 -3.42
N VAL A 182 -4.34 -12.17 -3.43
CA VAL A 182 -5.50 -12.15 -4.32
C VAL A 182 -6.73 -11.72 -3.53
N THR A 183 -7.39 -10.68 -4.01
CA THR A 183 -8.59 -10.11 -3.40
C THR A 183 -9.75 -10.27 -4.36
N ASP A 184 -10.85 -10.86 -3.89
CA ASP A 184 -12.10 -10.95 -4.63
C ASP A 184 -12.95 -9.68 -4.43
N ARG A 185 -13.67 -9.25 -5.47
CA ARG A 185 -14.59 -8.10 -5.38
C ARG A 185 -15.76 -8.32 -4.41
N ALA A 186 -16.00 -9.55 -3.96
CA ALA A 186 -17.19 -9.92 -3.18
C ALA A 186 -17.23 -9.33 -1.75
N SER A 187 -16.13 -8.76 -1.26
CA SER A 187 -16.00 -8.31 0.13
C SER A 187 -16.10 -6.80 0.36
N TRP A 188 -16.22 -5.97 -0.70
CA TRP A 188 -16.26 -4.50 -0.60
C TRP A 188 -17.64 -3.88 -0.85
N SER A 189 -18.70 -4.68 -0.82
CA SER A 189 -20.08 -4.22 -0.89
C SER A 189 -20.84 -4.63 0.37
N SER A 190 -20.61 -3.91 1.46
CA SER A 190 -21.50 -3.88 2.63
C SER A 190 -21.35 -2.57 3.37
#